data_AF-A0A149ZYV6-F1
#
_entry.id   AF-A0A149ZYV6-F1
#
_cell.length_a   1.000
_cell.length_b   1.000
_cell.length_c   1.000
_cell.angle_alpha   90.00
_cell.angle_beta   90.00
_cell.angle_gamma   90.00
#
_symmetry.space_group_name_H-M   'P 1'
#
loop_
_entity.id
_entity.type
_entity.pdbx_description
1 polymer ?
#
loop_
_entity_poly.entity_id
_entity_poly.type
_entity_poly.pdbx_seq_one_letter_code
_entity_poly.pdbx_strand_id
1 'polypeptide(L)'
;MSDLGTTETRIRSVVEDLEQVLLDFIRKHQITHTEYRAATDLIIDSIKAGEESLLFDVFFEAEATDVGNLGRDGSPEAIEGPFYLPGAPMLTGPLNVMPQRPGEKGQPLLFHGTVTGTDGNPLGGAELDLWHADADGLYSNIHPNIPDYNLRGRFTSEPDGTFQVRTILPPPYEIPKDGPTGTVLRALGRHFFRPAHLHIKLRHRGYEEMTSQLYFQGGEYLDNDVAGAVRDGLVIALHTVDDPAQIAQRGLDRPFTDARYDFVLAPAPQA
;
A
#
# COMPACT_ATOMS: atom_id res chain seq x y z
N MET A 1 -6.99 7.36 -34.85
CA MET A 1 -6.22 6.32 -35.59
C MET A 1 -4.70 6.55 -35.57
N SER A 2 -4.16 7.51 -34.80
CA SER A 2 -2.71 7.75 -34.68
C SER A 2 -2.05 7.16 -33.42
N ASP A 3 -2.83 6.63 -32.46
CA ASP A 3 -2.34 6.21 -31.15
C ASP A 3 -2.11 4.68 -31.01
N LEU A 4 -2.75 3.90 -31.88
CA LEU A 4 -2.58 2.44 -31.93
C LEU A 4 -1.20 2.06 -32.51
N GLY A 5 -0.70 2.80 -33.51
CA GLY A 5 0.59 2.51 -34.14
C GLY A 5 1.80 2.79 -33.24
N THR A 6 1.70 3.79 -32.35
CA THR A 6 2.70 4.10 -31.32
C THR A 6 2.69 3.06 -30.21
N THR A 7 1.50 2.64 -29.78
CA THR A 7 1.33 1.59 -28.76
C THR A 7 1.85 0.23 -29.23
N GLU A 8 1.50 -0.22 -30.44
CA GLU A 8 2.01 -1.47 -31.00
C GLU A 8 3.54 -1.46 -31.19
N THR A 9 4.11 -0.32 -31.59
CA THR A 9 5.57 -0.15 -31.73
C THR A 9 6.27 -0.22 -30.37
N ARG A 10 5.69 0.40 -29.33
CA ARG A 10 6.24 0.36 -27.97
C ARG A 10 6.16 -1.04 -27.36
N ILE A 11 5.01 -1.72 -27.50
CA ILE A 11 4.83 -3.10 -27.02
C ILE A 11 5.88 -4.00 -27.66
N ARG A 12 6.03 -3.94 -28.99
CA ARG A 12 7.03 -4.73 -29.70
C ARG A 12 8.43 -4.51 -29.14
N SER A 13 8.86 -3.24 -29.04
CA SER A 13 10.19 -2.89 -28.53
C SER A 13 10.45 -3.43 -27.12
N VAL A 14 9.49 -3.33 -26.21
CA VAL A 14 9.66 -3.77 -24.82
C VAL A 14 9.66 -5.29 -24.72
N VAL A 15 8.76 -5.96 -25.44
CA VAL A 15 8.62 -7.41 -25.38
C VAL A 15 9.81 -8.12 -26.03
N GLU A 16 10.27 -7.67 -27.20
CA GLU A 16 11.43 -8.26 -27.88
C GLU A 16 12.72 -8.05 -27.05
N ASP A 17 12.87 -6.90 -26.39
CA ASP A 17 14.00 -6.64 -25.49
C ASP A 17 13.95 -7.51 -24.23
N LEU A 18 12.78 -7.62 -23.58
CA LEU A 18 12.59 -8.51 -22.43
C LEU A 18 12.87 -9.97 -22.78
N GLU A 19 12.39 -10.44 -23.95
CA GLU A 19 12.70 -11.77 -24.45
C GLU A 19 14.22 -11.97 -24.58
N GLN A 20 14.92 -11.02 -25.18
CA GLN A 20 16.37 -11.09 -25.35
C GLN A 20 17.10 -11.12 -23.99
N VAL A 21 16.69 -10.29 -23.03
CA VAL A 21 17.22 -10.29 -21.65
C VAL A 21 17.03 -11.65 -20.98
N LEU A 22 15.85 -12.26 -21.09
CA LEU A 22 15.56 -13.57 -20.50
C LEU A 22 16.37 -14.69 -21.17
N LEU A 23 16.52 -14.67 -22.50
CA LEU A 23 17.36 -15.62 -23.23
C LEU A 23 18.83 -15.49 -22.83
N ASP A 24 19.33 -14.26 -22.66
CA ASP A 24 20.68 -13.99 -22.18
C ASP A 24 20.88 -14.46 -20.73
N PHE A 25 19.89 -14.24 -19.87
CA PHE A 25 19.90 -14.77 -18.50
C PHE A 25 19.99 -16.30 -18.47
N ILE A 26 19.16 -16.99 -19.27
CA ILE A 26 19.16 -18.46 -19.40
C ILE A 26 20.54 -18.95 -19.84
N ARG A 27 21.15 -18.32 -20.87
CA ARG A 27 22.48 -18.69 -21.36
C ARG A 27 23.56 -18.44 -20.31
N LYS A 28 23.56 -17.27 -19.67
CA LYS A 28 24.54 -16.86 -18.66
C LYS A 28 24.57 -17.81 -17.47
N HIS A 29 23.41 -18.23 -16.99
CA HIS A 29 23.28 -19.12 -15.82
C HIS A 29 23.21 -20.60 -16.19
N GLN A 30 23.34 -20.94 -17.48
CA GLN A 30 23.25 -22.31 -18.00
C GLN A 30 21.99 -23.05 -17.53
N ILE A 31 20.86 -22.33 -17.47
CA ILE A 31 19.60 -22.88 -16.96
C ILE A 31 19.21 -24.11 -17.78
N THR A 32 19.09 -25.24 -17.09
CA THR A 32 18.73 -26.52 -17.69
C THR A 32 17.23 -26.58 -18.00
N HIS A 33 16.82 -27.52 -18.86
CA HIS A 33 15.39 -27.72 -19.12
C HIS A 33 14.62 -28.10 -17.84
N THR A 34 15.24 -28.82 -16.90
CA THR A 34 14.61 -29.17 -15.62
C THR A 34 14.37 -27.93 -14.75
N GLU A 35 15.35 -27.05 -14.63
CA GLU A 35 15.20 -25.78 -13.88
C GLU A 35 14.18 -24.86 -14.54
N TYR A 36 14.16 -24.78 -15.88
CA TYR A 36 13.14 -24.04 -16.62
C TYR A 36 11.72 -24.56 -16.32
N ARG A 37 11.54 -25.89 -16.26
CA ARG A 37 10.24 -26.49 -15.91
C ARG A 37 9.86 -26.18 -14.47
N ALA A 38 10.78 -26.28 -13.52
CA ALA A 38 10.51 -25.90 -12.13
C ALA A 38 10.09 -24.42 -11.99
N ALA A 39 10.75 -23.50 -12.71
CA ALA A 39 10.36 -22.09 -12.73
C ALA A 39 8.97 -21.87 -13.36
N THR A 40 8.63 -22.61 -14.41
CA THR A 40 7.30 -22.55 -15.04
C THR A 40 6.21 -23.09 -14.12
N ASP A 41 6.48 -24.21 -13.45
CA ASP A 41 5.55 -24.84 -12.50
C ASP A 41 5.29 -23.90 -11.31
N LEU A 42 6.32 -23.19 -10.82
CA LEU A 42 6.17 -22.17 -9.78
C LEU A 42 5.17 -21.07 -10.17
N ILE A 43 5.24 -20.55 -11.39
CA ILE A 43 4.31 -19.52 -11.89
C ILE A 43 2.89 -20.10 -11.97
N ILE A 44 2.75 -21.31 -12.52
CA ILE A 44 1.45 -21.99 -12.64
C ILE A 44 0.83 -22.22 -11.25
N ASP A 45 1.63 -22.67 -10.29
CA ASP A 45 1.16 -22.94 -8.94
C ASP A 45 0.83 -21.65 -8.18
N SER A 46 1.49 -20.53 -8.51
CA SER A 46 1.14 -19.20 -7.97
C SER A 46 -0.27 -18.81 -8.36
N ILE A 47 -0.62 -18.99 -9.64
CA ILE A 47 -1.99 -18.75 -10.15
C ILE A 47 -3.01 -19.67 -9.47
N LYS A 48 -2.70 -20.97 -9.31
CA LYS A 48 -3.61 -21.91 -8.63
C LYS A 48 -3.82 -21.57 -7.16
N ALA A 49 -2.80 -21.02 -6.51
CA ALA A 49 -2.86 -20.60 -5.11
C ALA A 49 -3.54 -19.24 -4.92
N GLY A 50 -3.84 -18.49 -5.99
CA GLY A 50 -4.29 -17.10 -5.89
C GLY A 50 -3.18 -16.14 -5.44
N GLU A 51 -1.91 -16.52 -5.64
CA GLU A 51 -0.72 -15.73 -5.31
C GLU A 51 -0.09 -15.08 -6.55
N GLU A 52 -0.77 -15.07 -7.71
CA GLU A 52 -0.20 -14.53 -8.94
C GLU A 52 0.27 -13.09 -8.79
N SER A 53 -0.47 -12.22 -8.11
CA SER A 53 -0.03 -10.85 -7.81
C SER A 53 1.09 -10.83 -6.77
N LEU A 54 0.93 -11.55 -5.66
CA LEU A 54 1.90 -11.56 -4.55
C LEU A 54 3.32 -11.93 -5.01
N LEU A 55 3.44 -12.92 -5.91
CA LEU A 55 4.74 -13.30 -6.45
C LEU A 55 5.40 -12.13 -7.19
N PHE A 56 4.69 -11.37 -8.02
CA PHE A 56 5.32 -10.24 -8.72
C PHE A 56 5.52 -9.03 -7.81
N ASP A 57 4.58 -8.77 -6.91
CA ASP A 57 4.60 -7.61 -6.02
C ASP A 57 5.84 -7.61 -5.11
N VAL A 58 6.15 -8.78 -4.53
CA VAL A 58 7.31 -8.96 -3.62
C VAL A 58 8.66 -8.67 -4.28
N PHE A 59 8.76 -8.85 -5.60
CA PHE A 59 10.05 -8.75 -6.31
C PHE A 59 10.16 -7.55 -7.25
N PHE A 60 9.04 -6.99 -7.75
CA PHE A 60 9.09 -6.05 -8.87
C PHE A 60 8.24 -4.79 -8.69
N GLU A 61 7.13 -4.82 -7.94
CA GLU A 61 6.21 -3.67 -7.87
C GLU A 61 6.88 -2.41 -7.32
N ALA A 62 7.75 -2.55 -6.32
CA ALA A 62 8.49 -1.42 -5.75
C ALA A 62 9.36 -0.68 -6.78
N GLU A 63 10.01 -1.41 -7.70
CA GLU A 63 10.80 -0.79 -8.78
C GLU A 63 9.89 -0.06 -9.78
N ALA A 64 8.74 -0.64 -10.12
CA ALA A 64 7.77 0.02 -10.99
C ALA A 64 7.24 1.32 -10.36
N THR A 65 6.98 1.31 -9.06
CA THR A 65 6.62 2.51 -8.31
C THR A 65 7.75 3.54 -8.27
N ASP A 66 9.00 3.11 -8.10
CA ASP A 66 10.16 4.03 -8.12
C ASP A 66 10.30 4.74 -9.46
N VAL A 67 10.12 4.03 -10.58
CA VAL A 67 10.10 4.64 -11.91
C VAL A 67 8.98 5.68 -12.02
N GLY A 68 7.79 5.39 -11.46
CA GLY A 68 6.68 6.34 -11.40
C GLY A 68 6.97 7.57 -10.55
N ASN A 69 7.76 7.42 -9.48
CA ASN A 69 8.18 8.51 -8.60
C ASN A 69 9.28 9.42 -9.21
N LEU A 70 9.94 9.01 -10.30
CA LEU A 70 11.01 9.82 -10.92
C LEU A 70 10.47 11.17 -11.40
N GLY A 71 10.91 12.25 -10.76
CA GLY A 71 10.52 13.61 -11.12
C GLY A 71 9.12 14.01 -10.65
N ARG A 72 8.52 13.27 -9.70
CA ARG A 72 7.24 13.62 -9.10
C ARG A 72 7.37 14.83 -8.16
N ASP A 73 6.51 15.82 -8.35
CA ASP A 73 6.45 17.06 -7.56
C ASP A 73 5.56 16.96 -6.29
N GLY A 74 4.81 15.86 -6.14
CA GLY A 74 3.91 15.58 -5.01
C GLY A 74 4.47 14.60 -3.98
N SER A 75 3.62 14.13 -3.09
CA SER A 75 3.97 13.08 -2.12
C SER A 75 4.43 11.80 -2.84
N PRO A 76 5.37 11.03 -2.27
CA PRO A 76 5.82 9.78 -2.89
C PRO A 76 4.69 8.74 -2.95
N GLU A 77 4.59 8.05 -4.08
CA GLU A 77 3.77 6.85 -4.18
C GLU A 77 4.51 5.65 -3.59
N ALA A 78 3.74 4.66 -3.17
CA ALA A 78 4.22 3.34 -2.79
C ALA A 78 3.32 2.28 -3.43
N ILE A 79 3.80 1.04 -3.40
CA ILE A 79 3.10 -0.11 -3.96
C ILE A 79 1.65 -0.19 -3.45
N GLU A 80 0.71 -0.67 -4.26
CA GLU A 80 -0.68 -0.88 -3.80
C GLU A 80 -0.74 -2.13 -2.92
N GLY A 81 0.02 -3.16 -3.30
CA GLY A 81 -0.08 -4.49 -2.75
C GLY A 81 -1.39 -5.20 -3.12
N PRO A 82 -1.50 -6.50 -2.84
CA PRO A 82 -2.55 -7.34 -3.42
C PRO A 82 -3.92 -7.23 -2.72
N PHE A 83 -4.05 -6.36 -1.72
CA PHE A 83 -5.21 -6.39 -0.79
C PHE A 83 -6.12 -5.17 -0.88
N TYR A 84 -5.95 -4.29 -1.85
CA TYR A 84 -6.92 -3.24 -2.13
C TYR A 84 -8.26 -3.84 -2.58
N LEU A 85 -9.35 -3.26 -2.10
CA LEU A 85 -10.72 -3.69 -2.41
C LEU A 85 -11.59 -2.45 -2.63
N PRO A 86 -12.18 -2.26 -3.82
CA PRO A 86 -13.09 -1.16 -4.07
C PRO A 86 -14.40 -1.34 -3.30
N GLY A 87 -15.09 -0.23 -3.05
CA GLY A 87 -16.43 -0.25 -2.47
C GLY A 87 -16.46 -0.23 -0.93
N ALA A 88 -15.34 0.06 -0.28
CA ALA A 88 -15.31 0.31 1.16
C ALA A 88 -16.34 1.41 1.57
N PRO A 89 -16.93 1.33 2.78
CA PRO A 89 -17.93 2.29 3.21
C PRO A 89 -17.42 3.73 3.22
N MET A 90 -18.24 4.67 2.75
CA MET A 90 -17.99 6.10 2.95
C MET A 90 -18.33 6.46 4.40
N LEU A 91 -17.33 6.91 5.14
CA LEU A 91 -17.43 7.32 6.52
C LEU A 91 -18.04 8.72 6.58
N THR A 92 -18.95 8.91 7.54
CA THR A 92 -19.60 10.20 7.78
C THR A 92 -19.65 10.44 9.29
N GLY A 93 -19.30 11.65 9.71
CA GLY A 93 -19.34 12.04 11.11
C GLY A 93 -18.38 13.19 11.41
N PRO A 94 -18.49 13.80 12.60
CA PRO A 94 -17.57 14.87 13.03
C PRO A 94 -16.13 14.37 13.19
N LEU A 95 -15.96 13.07 13.39
CA LEU A 95 -14.69 12.33 13.32
C LEU A 95 -14.97 11.05 12.56
N ASN A 96 -14.26 10.82 11.46
CA ASN A 96 -14.36 9.54 10.75
C ASN A 96 -13.82 8.43 11.64
N VAL A 97 -14.50 7.30 11.70
CA VAL A 97 -14.08 6.11 12.45
C VAL A 97 -14.12 4.93 11.51
N MET A 98 -13.00 4.22 11.39
CA MET A 98 -12.92 3.05 10.53
C MET A 98 -13.95 2.00 10.96
N PRO A 99 -14.55 1.25 10.02
CA PRO A 99 -15.38 0.11 10.36
C PRO A 99 -14.55 -0.88 11.16
N GLN A 100 -15.08 -1.37 12.27
CA GLN A 100 -14.35 -2.26 13.16
C GLN A 100 -15.32 -3.16 13.92
N ARG A 101 -14.91 -4.38 14.21
CA ARG A 101 -15.70 -5.34 14.99
C ARG A 101 -15.88 -4.87 16.44
N PRO A 102 -16.94 -5.30 17.14
CA PRO A 102 -17.06 -5.06 18.57
C PRO A 102 -15.83 -5.58 19.32
N GLY A 103 -15.20 -4.73 20.14
CA GLY A 103 -14.00 -5.09 20.88
C GLY A 103 -12.76 -5.27 20.00
N GLU A 104 -12.68 -4.58 18.85
CA GLU A 104 -11.50 -4.55 17.99
C GLU A 104 -10.23 -4.32 18.82
N LYS A 105 -9.25 -5.21 18.61
CA LYS A 105 -7.99 -5.22 19.35
C LYS A 105 -7.08 -4.13 18.80
N GLY A 106 -6.03 -3.82 19.54
CA GLY A 106 -5.00 -2.86 19.10
C GLY A 106 -5.10 -1.52 19.81
N GLN A 107 -4.01 -0.76 19.70
CA GLN A 107 -3.91 0.58 20.26
C GLN A 107 -4.70 1.54 19.36
N PRO A 108 -5.59 2.39 19.91
CA PRO A 108 -6.27 3.39 19.09
C PRO A 108 -5.27 4.31 18.39
N LEU A 109 -5.52 4.59 17.11
CA LEU A 109 -4.73 5.49 16.27
C LEU A 109 -5.65 6.60 15.76
N LEU A 110 -5.25 7.85 15.97
CA LEU A 110 -5.81 9.02 15.30
C LEU A 110 -4.86 9.41 14.18
N PHE A 111 -5.29 9.22 12.94
CA PHE A 111 -4.55 9.61 11.75
C PHE A 111 -5.18 10.87 11.15
N HIS A 112 -4.37 11.92 10.94
CA HIS A 112 -4.84 13.20 10.43
C HIS A 112 -3.78 13.91 9.59
N GLY A 113 -4.18 14.99 8.94
CA GLY A 113 -3.28 15.83 8.16
C GLY A 113 -4.06 16.73 7.20
N THR A 114 -3.38 17.15 6.14
CA THR A 114 -3.98 17.94 5.06
C THR A 114 -3.75 17.32 3.70
N VAL A 115 -4.63 17.60 2.74
CA VAL A 115 -4.43 17.33 1.31
C VAL A 115 -4.31 18.66 0.58
N THR A 116 -3.21 18.87 -0.13
CA THR A 116 -2.96 20.08 -0.94
C THR A 116 -2.55 19.73 -2.36
N GLY A 117 -2.63 20.70 -3.27
CA GLY A 117 -1.96 20.62 -4.57
C GLY A 117 -0.47 20.98 -4.44
N THR A 118 0.31 20.74 -5.50
CA THR A 118 1.72 21.18 -5.59
C THR A 118 1.89 22.70 -5.59
N ASP A 119 0.82 23.45 -5.83
CA ASP A 119 0.75 24.91 -5.69
C ASP A 119 0.49 25.38 -4.24
N GLY A 120 0.31 24.44 -3.31
CA GLY A 120 0.03 24.70 -1.90
C GLY A 120 -1.45 25.00 -1.60
N ASN A 121 -2.34 24.98 -2.59
CA ASN A 121 -3.76 25.20 -2.35
C ASN A 121 -4.41 23.98 -1.67
N PRO A 122 -5.28 24.18 -0.66
CA PRO A 122 -5.98 23.07 -0.03
C PRO A 122 -6.97 22.41 -0.99
N LEU A 123 -7.02 21.07 -0.96
CA LEU A 123 -7.92 20.28 -1.78
C LEU A 123 -9.05 19.74 -0.90
N GLY A 124 -10.11 20.53 -0.78
CA GLY A 124 -11.33 20.09 -0.10
C GLY A 124 -12.16 19.13 -0.94
N GLY A 125 -12.68 18.07 -0.30
CA GLY A 125 -13.41 17.01 -0.99
C GLY A 125 -12.51 15.99 -1.71
N ALA A 126 -11.21 15.96 -1.41
CA ALA A 126 -10.34 14.85 -1.83
C ALA A 126 -10.82 13.58 -1.13
N GLU A 127 -11.06 12.51 -1.89
CA GLU A 127 -11.41 11.20 -1.36
C GLU A 127 -10.12 10.48 -0.94
N LEU A 128 -10.12 9.97 0.30
CA LEU A 128 -9.08 9.13 0.89
C LEU A 128 -9.69 7.75 1.14
N ASP A 129 -9.12 6.72 0.53
CA ASP A 129 -9.46 5.31 0.74
C ASP A 129 -8.35 4.65 1.56
N LEU A 130 -8.65 4.33 2.82
CA LEU A 130 -7.69 3.81 3.80
C LEU A 130 -7.98 2.33 4.06
N TRP A 131 -6.93 1.51 4.09
CA TRP A 131 -7.02 0.12 4.55
C TRP A 131 -5.74 -0.32 5.26
N HIS A 132 -5.87 -1.22 6.23
CA HIS A 132 -4.73 -1.85 6.91
C HIS A 132 -5.12 -3.17 7.58
N ALA A 133 -4.12 -3.90 8.05
CA ALA A 133 -4.29 -5.13 8.81
C ALA A 133 -4.91 -4.88 10.20
N ASP A 134 -5.58 -5.90 10.75
CA ASP A 134 -5.99 -5.89 12.14
C ASP A 134 -4.83 -6.19 13.11
N ALA A 135 -5.11 -6.24 14.41
CA ALA A 135 -4.09 -6.47 15.45
C ALA A 135 -3.42 -7.86 15.38
N ASP A 136 -3.99 -8.80 14.63
CA ASP A 136 -3.43 -10.13 14.39
C ASP A 136 -2.70 -10.19 13.03
N GLY A 137 -2.56 -9.05 12.32
CA GLY A 137 -1.86 -8.95 11.03
C GLY A 137 -2.71 -9.35 9.82
N LEU A 138 -4.03 -9.41 9.98
CA LEU A 138 -4.94 -9.96 8.97
C LEU A 138 -5.83 -8.88 8.34
N TYR A 139 -6.04 -8.99 7.03
CA TYR A 139 -6.90 -8.11 6.25
C TYR A 139 -8.31 -8.68 6.09
N SER A 140 -9.34 -7.84 6.31
CA SER A 140 -10.73 -8.20 5.98
C SER A 140 -10.90 -8.52 4.51
N ASN A 141 -11.88 -9.36 4.17
CA ASN A 141 -12.20 -9.81 2.81
C ASN A 141 -11.09 -10.60 2.09
N ILE A 142 -9.92 -10.73 2.72
CA ILE A 142 -8.80 -11.57 2.29
C ILE A 142 -8.72 -12.78 3.23
N HIS A 143 -8.69 -12.52 4.54
CA HIS A 143 -8.60 -13.55 5.56
C HIS A 143 -10.00 -13.89 6.12
N PRO A 144 -10.24 -15.17 6.47
CA PRO A 144 -11.53 -15.61 6.98
C PRO A 144 -11.78 -15.08 8.40
N ASN A 145 -13.06 -15.08 8.81
CA ASN A 145 -13.52 -14.73 10.17
C ASN A 145 -13.32 -13.26 10.57
N ILE A 146 -13.15 -12.36 9.60
CA ILE A 146 -13.13 -10.91 9.80
C ILE A 146 -14.36 -10.31 9.11
N PRO A 147 -15.14 -9.43 9.75
CA PRO A 147 -16.28 -8.79 9.11
C PRO A 147 -15.90 -8.07 7.81
N ASP A 148 -16.83 -8.01 6.85
CA ASP A 148 -16.61 -7.29 5.60
C ASP A 148 -16.23 -5.82 5.87
N TYR A 149 -15.21 -5.37 5.15
CA TYR A 149 -14.63 -4.03 5.26
C TYR A 149 -14.13 -3.61 6.65
N ASN A 150 -13.90 -4.56 7.57
CA ASN A 150 -13.22 -4.26 8.83
C ASN A 150 -11.86 -3.59 8.55
N LEU A 151 -11.64 -2.41 9.11
CA LEU A 151 -10.46 -1.57 8.93
C LEU A 151 -10.22 -1.16 7.46
N ARG A 152 -11.31 -1.00 6.71
CA ARG A 152 -11.35 -0.41 5.36
C ARG A 152 -12.41 0.68 5.28
N GLY A 153 -12.07 1.86 4.77
CA GLY A 153 -13.02 2.97 4.78
C GLY A 153 -12.57 4.12 3.89
N ARG A 154 -13.57 4.81 3.33
CA ARG A 154 -13.38 6.01 2.52
C ARG A 154 -13.87 7.24 3.27
N PHE A 155 -13.17 8.34 3.16
CA PHE A 155 -13.59 9.62 3.75
C PHE A 155 -13.09 10.78 2.89
N THR A 156 -13.61 11.98 3.11
CA THR A 156 -13.20 13.16 2.35
C THR A 156 -12.47 14.17 3.22
N SER A 157 -11.53 14.90 2.64
CA SER A 157 -10.99 16.11 3.26
C SER A 157 -12.06 17.20 3.36
N GLU A 158 -11.95 18.01 4.40
CA GLU A 158 -12.77 19.19 4.66
C GLU A 158 -12.43 20.33 3.69
N PRO A 159 -13.24 21.42 3.61
CA PRO A 159 -13.00 22.52 2.69
C PRO A 159 -11.61 23.19 2.78
N ASP A 160 -10.96 23.11 3.93
CA ASP A 160 -9.60 23.62 4.16
C ASP A 160 -8.50 22.57 3.88
N GLY A 161 -8.88 21.43 3.30
CA GLY A 161 -7.98 20.32 2.97
C GLY A 161 -7.68 19.40 4.15
N THR A 162 -8.13 19.71 5.37
CA THR A 162 -7.86 18.87 6.55
C THR A 162 -8.62 17.55 6.47
N PHE A 163 -8.07 16.49 7.06
CA PHE A 163 -8.78 15.23 7.28
C PHE A 163 -8.42 14.64 8.63
N GLN A 164 -9.31 13.82 9.17
CA GLN A 164 -9.03 13.01 10.35
C GLN A 164 -9.83 11.71 10.32
N VAL A 165 -9.20 10.63 10.74
CA VAL A 165 -9.82 9.31 10.88
C VAL A 165 -9.25 8.58 12.08
N ARG A 166 -10.12 7.92 12.84
CA ARG A 166 -9.76 7.07 13.96
C ARG A 166 -9.79 5.61 13.55
N THR A 167 -8.75 4.89 13.90
CA THR A 167 -8.58 3.46 13.66
C THR A 167 -7.74 2.82 14.77
N ILE A 168 -7.07 1.69 14.49
CA ILE A 168 -6.07 1.07 15.35
C ILE A 168 -4.68 1.13 14.69
N LEU A 169 -3.62 1.12 15.49
CA LEU A 169 -2.25 0.98 15.01
C LEU A 169 -2.02 -0.48 14.56
N PRO A 170 -1.79 -0.76 13.26
CA PRO A 170 -1.54 -2.12 12.80
C PRO A 170 -0.14 -2.59 13.22
N PRO A 171 0.07 -3.90 13.43
CA PRO A 171 1.38 -4.49 13.66
C PRO A 171 2.11 -4.74 12.33
N PRO A 172 3.43 -5.03 12.36
CA PRO A 172 4.06 -5.73 11.24
C PRO A 172 3.40 -7.09 11.05
N TYR A 173 3.37 -7.60 9.81
CA TYR A 173 2.73 -8.87 9.50
C TYR A 173 3.53 -9.66 8.47
N GLU A 174 3.32 -10.97 8.45
CA GLU A 174 3.90 -11.85 7.43
C GLU A 174 2.98 -11.91 6.20
N ILE A 175 3.55 -11.82 5.00
CA ILE A 175 2.85 -12.20 3.78
C ILE A 175 2.54 -13.71 3.76
N PRO A 176 1.62 -14.18 2.90
CA PRO A 176 1.44 -15.61 2.66
C PRO A 176 2.78 -16.32 2.39
N LYS A 177 3.10 -17.33 3.22
CA LYS A 177 4.41 -18.00 3.23
C LYS A 177 4.33 -19.49 2.91
N ASP A 178 3.15 -20.08 2.94
CA ASP A 178 3.00 -21.52 2.69
C ASP A 178 2.91 -21.85 1.19
N GLY A 179 2.65 -20.86 0.34
CA GLY A 179 2.56 -21.01 -1.11
C GLY A 179 3.88 -20.81 -1.88
N PRO A 180 3.77 -20.67 -3.21
CA PRO A 180 4.89 -20.52 -4.14
C PRO A 180 5.81 -19.34 -3.80
N THR A 181 5.26 -18.19 -3.42
CA THR A 181 6.06 -17.01 -3.06
C THR A 181 6.97 -17.31 -1.87
N GLY A 182 6.40 -17.94 -0.83
CA GLY A 182 7.15 -18.35 0.34
C GLY A 182 8.22 -19.41 0.04
N THR A 183 8.00 -20.25 -0.96
CA THR A 183 9.01 -21.24 -1.42
C THR A 183 10.25 -20.55 -2.00
N VAL A 184 10.07 -19.52 -2.82
CA VAL A 184 11.18 -18.72 -3.35
C VAL A 184 11.89 -17.98 -2.22
N LEU A 185 11.15 -17.31 -1.33
CA LEU A 185 11.75 -16.54 -0.23
C LEU A 185 12.57 -17.42 0.73
N ARG A 186 12.09 -18.64 1.04
CA ARG A 186 12.86 -19.63 1.81
C ARG A 186 14.17 -20.01 1.11
N ALA A 187 14.12 -20.27 -0.19
CA ALA A 187 15.32 -20.61 -0.97
C ALA A 187 16.34 -19.47 -0.98
N LEU A 188 15.87 -18.22 -0.92
CA LEU A 188 16.70 -17.01 -0.81
C LEU A 188 17.14 -16.68 0.62
N GLY A 189 16.64 -17.38 1.64
CA GLY A 189 16.89 -17.07 3.05
C GLY A 189 16.29 -15.74 3.53
N ARG A 190 15.23 -15.25 2.86
CA ARG A 190 14.53 -14.00 3.21
C ARG A 190 13.40 -14.29 4.22
N HIS A 191 13.08 -13.31 5.07
CA HIS A 191 11.89 -13.36 5.93
C HIS A 191 10.62 -13.00 5.14
N PHE A 192 9.46 -13.13 5.79
CA PHE A 192 8.13 -12.86 5.20
C PHE A 192 7.49 -11.56 5.70
N PHE A 193 8.16 -10.84 6.61
CA PHE A 193 7.59 -9.66 7.24
C PHE A 193 7.56 -8.43 6.35
N ARG A 194 6.43 -7.73 6.40
CA ARG A 194 6.31 -6.32 6.07
C ARG A 194 6.26 -5.51 7.38
N PRO A 195 6.85 -4.29 7.41
CA PRO A 195 6.70 -3.37 8.53
C PRO A 195 5.23 -2.98 8.73
N ALA A 196 4.89 -2.49 9.93
CA ALA A 196 3.56 -1.91 10.18
C ALA A 196 3.31 -0.71 9.26
N HIS A 197 2.13 -0.66 8.60
CA HIS A 197 1.78 0.43 7.70
C HIS A 197 0.27 0.66 7.54
N LEU A 198 -0.06 1.86 7.07
CA LEU A 198 -1.38 2.20 6.52
C LEU A 198 -1.28 2.27 5.01
N HIS A 199 -2.19 1.62 4.28
CA HIS A 199 -2.34 1.90 2.86
C HIS A 199 -3.32 3.05 2.64
N ILE A 200 -3.05 3.86 1.63
CA ILE A 200 -3.91 4.98 1.27
C ILE A 200 -3.99 5.11 -0.25
N LYS A 201 -5.20 5.39 -0.76
CA LYS A 201 -5.41 5.80 -2.13
C LYS A 201 -6.20 7.10 -2.15
N LEU A 202 -5.68 8.11 -2.85
CA LEU A 202 -6.23 9.45 -2.87
C LEU A 202 -6.75 9.81 -4.27
N ARG A 203 -7.91 10.45 -4.30
CA ARG A 203 -8.53 10.93 -5.55
C ARG A 203 -9.06 12.34 -5.35
N HIS A 204 -8.76 13.22 -6.29
CA HIS A 204 -9.38 14.54 -6.35
C HIS A 204 -9.54 14.97 -7.81
N ARG A 205 -10.64 15.64 -8.14
CA ARG A 205 -10.92 16.04 -9.52
C ARG A 205 -9.83 17.00 -10.01
N GLY A 206 -9.22 16.69 -11.15
CA GLY A 206 -8.15 17.50 -11.75
C GLY A 206 -6.74 17.16 -11.24
N TYR A 207 -6.61 16.12 -10.43
CA TYR A 207 -5.34 15.62 -9.90
C TYR A 207 -5.15 14.16 -10.28
N GLU A 208 -3.90 13.70 -10.29
CA GLU A 208 -3.56 12.29 -10.46
C GLU A 208 -4.10 11.47 -9.29
N GLU A 209 -4.62 10.26 -9.55
CA GLU A 209 -4.89 9.30 -8.49
C GLU A 209 -3.55 8.85 -7.91
N MET A 210 -3.42 8.94 -6.59
CA MET A 210 -2.18 8.58 -5.89
C MET A 210 -2.43 7.34 -5.03
N THR A 211 -1.52 6.37 -5.10
CA THR A 211 -1.49 5.22 -4.17
C THR A 211 -0.22 5.27 -3.35
N SER A 212 -0.33 5.11 -2.02
CA SER A 212 0.81 5.18 -1.14
C SER A 212 0.63 4.31 0.11
N GLN A 213 1.69 4.27 0.92
CA GLN A 213 1.74 3.58 2.19
C GLN A 213 2.49 4.46 3.19
N LEU A 214 2.02 4.47 4.44
CA LEU A 214 2.68 5.19 5.53
C LEU A 214 3.16 4.18 6.57
N TYR A 215 4.46 4.22 6.85
CA TYR A 215 5.15 3.37 7.80
C TYR A 215 5.45 4.13 9.09
N PHE A 216 5.72 3.43 10.18
CA PHE A 216 5.88 4.08 11.48
C PHE A 216 7.33 4.08 11.96
N GLN A 217 7.84 5.26 12.31
CA GLN A 217 9.21 5.46 12.77
C GLN A 217 9.54 4.56 13.99
N GLY A 218 10.70 3.89 13.92
CA GLY A 218 11.15 2.97 14.97
C GLY A 218 10.45 1.60 14.95
N GLY A 219 9.58 1.34 13.98
CA GLY A 219 8.95 0.04 13.77
C GLY A 219 9.92 -1.04 13.29
N GLU A 220 9.53 -2.30 13.49
CA GLU A 220 10.27 -3.44 12.97
C GLU A 220 10.16 -3.54 11.45
N TYR A 221 11.19 -4.10 10.82
CA TYR A 221 11.28 -4.38 9.39
C TYR A 221 11.31 -3.18 8.42
N LEU A 222 11.51 -1.96 8.91
CA LEU A 222 11.62 -0.78 8.04
C LEU A 222 12.80 -0.89 7.05
N ASP A 223 13.95 -1.36 7.52
CA ASP A 223 15.18 -1.43 6.73
C ASP A 223 15.27 -2.68 5.84
N ASN A 224 14.32 -3.60 5.96
CA ASN A 224 14.35 -4.89 5.25
C ASN A 224 12.97 -5.43 4.85
N ASP A 225 11.98 -4.56 4.60
CA ASP A 225 10.65 -4.95 4.10
C ASP A 225 10.76 -6.00 2.98
N VAL A 226 10.04 -7.12 3.12
CA VAL A 226 10.07 -8.20 2.12
C VAL A 226 9.60 -7.71 0.74
N ALA A 227 8.72 -6.71 0.68
CA ALA A 227 8.27 -6.11 -0.57
C ALA A 227 9.14 -4.91 -1.03
N GLY A 228 10.13 -4.51 -0.21
CA GLY A 228 11.03 -3.40 -0.53
C GLY A 228 10.31 -2.07 -0.76
N ALA A 229 9.19 -1.81 -0.11
CA ALA A 229 8.30 -0.67 -0.42
C ALA A 229 8.52 0.55 0.47
N VAL A 230 9.36 0.46 1.49
CA VAL A 230 9.67 1.58 2.39
C VAL A 230 10.54 2.61 1.65
N ARG A 231 10.13 3.88 1.68
CA ARG A 231 10.86 5.01 1.09
C ARG A 231 10.95 6.17 2.05
N ASP A 232 11.95 7.03 1.82
CA ASP A 232 12.06 8.32 2.49
C ASP A 232 10.79 9.15 2.23
N GLY A 233 10.34 9.89 3.26
CA GLY A 233 9.10 10.66 3.18
C GLY A 233 7.82 9.85 3.33
N LEU A 234 7.90 8.52 3.51
CA LEU A 234 6.76 7.64 3.85
C LEU A 234 6.83 7.07 5.26
N VAL A 235 7.91 7.33 6.01
CA VAL A 235 8.04 6.95 7.42
C VAL A 235 7.62 8.12 8.31
N ILE A 236 6.56 7.94 9.09
CA ILE A 236 5.93 8.98 9.91
C ILE A 236 6.16 8.75 11.40
N ALA A 237 6.24 9.84 12.16
CA ALA A 237 6.38 9.80 13.61
C ALA A 237 5.05 9.41 14.29
N LEU A 238 5.17 8.67 15.39
CA LEU A 238 4.06 8.34 16.27
C LEU A 238 4.19 9.10 17.59
N HIS A 239 3.09 9.67 18.06
CA HIS A 239 3.04 10.36 19.36
C HIS A 239 1.99 9.70 20.25
N THR A 240 2.40 9.16 21.39
CA THR A 240 1.44 8.66 22.38
C THR A 240 0.81 9.83 23.12
N VAL A 241 -0.51 9.85 23.21
CA VAL A 241 -1.30 10.83 23.96
C VAL A 241 -1.97 10.13 25.13
N ASP A 242 -1.52 10.47 26.34
CA ASP A 242 -2.03 9.95 27.62
C ASP A 242 -2.71 11.02 28.49
N ASP A 243 -2.75 12.28 28.04
CA ASP A 243 -3.43 13.38 28.72
C ASP A 243 -4.96 13.15 28.76
N PRO A 244 -5.58 13.09 29.96
CA PRO A 244 -7.01 12.79 30.08
C PRO A 244 -7.94 13.79 29.38
N ALA A 245 -7.55 15.07 29.26
CA ALA A 245 -8.39 16.08 28.62
C ALA A 245 -8.39 15.88 27.10
N GLN A 246 -7.23 15.58 26.50
CA GLN A 246 -7.12 15.27 25.07
C GLN A 246 -7.82 13.95 24.71
N ILE A 247 -7.69 12.93 25.56
CA ILE A 247 -8.40 11.65 25.40
C ILE A 247 -9.92 11.88 25.37
N ALA A 248 -10.45 12.63 26.34
CA ALA A 248 -11.88 12.95 26.42
C ALA A 248 -12.35 13.78 25.21
N GLN A 249 -11.56 14.75 24.76
CA GLN A 249 -11.87 15.57 23.57
C GLN A 249 -11.99 14.73 22.28
N ARG A 250 -11.29 13.60 22.20
CA ARG A 250 -11.35 12.66 21.07
C ARG A 250 -12.38 11.55 21.26
N GLY A 251 -13.19 11.62 22.32
CA GLY A 251 -14.21 10.61 22.63
C GLY A 251 -13.61 9.22 22.81
N LEU A 252 -12.46 9.16 23.48
CA LEU A 252 -11.75 7.95 23.86
C LEU A 252 -11.73 7.79 25.38
N ASP A 253 -11.45 6.60 25.86
CA ASP A 253 -11.44 6.21 27.28
C ASP A 253 -10.07 5.71 27.75
N ARG A 254 -9.07 5.72 26.86
CA ARG A 254 -7.70 5.23 27.08
C ARG A 254 -6.70 6.01 26.22
N PRO A 255 -5.38 5.95 26.54
CA PRO A 255 -4.35 6.53 25.70
C PRO A 255 -4.44 6.07 24.25
N PHE A 256 -4.07 6.95 23.34
CA PHE A 256 -4.07 6.69 21.90
C PHE A 256 -2.77 7.16 21.25
N THR A 257 -2.53 6.71 20.04
CA THR A 257 -1.43 7.15 19.20
C THR A 257 -1.94 8.20 18.22
N ASP A 258 -1.27 9.34 18.14
CA ASP A 258 -1.47 10.37 17.14
C ASP A 258 -0.41 10.21 16.03
N ALA A 259 -0.86 10.26 14.78
CA ALA A 259 0.00 10.23 13.60
C ALA A 259 -0.47 11.27 12.59
N ARG A 260 0.48 12.05 12.05
CA ARG A 260 0.21 13.09 11.07
C ARG A 260 0.92 12.81 9.75
N TYR A 261 0.22 13.00 8.64
CA TYR A 261 0.83 13.08 7.30
C TYR A 261 0.08 14.05 6.39
N ASP A 262 0.83 14.95 5.76
CA ASP A 262 0.27 15.93 4.84
C ASP A 262 0.55 15.49 3.39
N PHE A 263 -0.52 15.19 2.64
CA PHE A 263 -0.46 14.73 1.27
C PHE A 263 -0.42 15.90 0.29
N VAL A 264 0.43 15.78 -0.73
CA VAL A 264 0.54 16.71 -1.85
C VAL A 264 0.22 15.98 -3.14
N LEU A 265 -0.85 16.36 -3.83
CA LEU A 265 -1.27 15.76 -5.10
C LEU A 265 -0.75 16.56 -6.30
N ALA A 266 -0.25 15.84 -7.31
CA ALA A 266 0.12 16.41 -8.60
C ALA A 266 -1.14 16.63 -9.47
N PRO A 267 -1.23 17.74 -10.21
CA PRO A 267 -2.29 17.95 -11.19
C PRO A 267 -2.29 16.83 -12.24
N ALA A 268 -3.47 16.40 -12.68
CA ALA A 268 -3.57 15.42 -13.76
C ALA A 268 -2.94 15.98 -15.06
N PRO A 269 -2.30 15.14 -15.89
CA PRO A 269 -1.79 15.58 -17.18
C PRO A 269 -2.90 16.21 -18.01
N GLN A 270 -2.61 17.35 -18.66
CA GLN A 270 -3.56 17.94 -19.60
C GLN A 270 -3.73 16.97 -20.78
N ALA A 271 -4.96 16.53 -21.01
CA ALA A 271 -5.34 15.68 -22.14
C ALA A 271 -5.23 16.42 -23.49
#